data_AF-A0A958B2H5-F1
#
_entry.id   AF-A0A958B2H5-F1
#
_cell.length_a   1.000
_cell.length_b   1.000
_cell.length_c   1.000
_cell.angle_alpha   90.00
_cell.angle_beta   90.00
_cell.angle_gamma   90.00
#
_symmetry.space_group_name_H-M   'P 1'
#
loop_
_entity.id
_entity.type
_entity.pdbx_description
1 polymer ?
#
loop_
_entity_poly.entity_id
_entity_poly.type
_entity_poly.pdbx_seq_one_letter_code
_entity_poly.pdbx_strand_id
1 'polypeptide(L)'
;MTSTIARPPASSGAATSLRTLYIAGGLAPLVTLVLYLSELLLIPWDGYPATTENWFALFQHSKMQGLFVLNALDIISIALLGVMFLALFMALRQTAEAPMIIAIFFGLLGVVVFIVPRVAMLSIVSLSDRYAVAASEVERARLLAAGETLGSLGTPTPQTVGFLFMAVAVLIISLVMLRSRRFGRVIAWFGLLASLFTFADHITLIVAPTLSAPLMIASGLFWLPWWVMIGLGLLRLARQETPQSWSDDRVRNRE
;
A
#
# COMPACT_ATOMS: atom_id res chain seq x y z
N MET A 1 -15.64 29.37 36.18
CA MET A 1 -16.51 28.20 35.96
C MET A 1 -16.46 27.82 34.48
N THR A 2 -15.50 27.00 34.10
CA THR A 2 -15.36 26.49 32.73
C THR A 2 -16.18 25.20 32.62
N SER A 3 -17.34 25.32 31.98
CA SER A 3 -18.20 24.18 31.66
C SER A 3 -17.49 23.28 30.65
N THR A 4 -16.97 22.15 31.12
CA THR A 4 -16.52 21.05 30.27
C THR A 4 -17.75 20.42 29.64
N ILE A 5 -18.05 20.80 28.40
CA ILE A 5 -19.09 20.17 27.59
C ILE A 5 -18.64 18.72 27.34
N ALA A 6 -19.15 17.80 28.14
CA ALA A 6 -18.98 16.38 27.93
C ALA A 6 -19.60 16.00 26.57
N ARG A 7 -18.82 15.34 25.72
CA ARG A 7 -19.29 14.80 24.44
C ARG A 7 -20.44 13.83 24.71
N PRO A 8 -21.59 13.94 24.02
CA PRO A 8 -22.62 12.92 24.11
C PRO A 8 -22.03 11.57 23.67
N PRO A 9 -22.38 10.46 24.35
CA PRO A 9 -21.87 9.14 24.00
C PRO A 9 -22.30 8.82 22.57
N ALA A 10 -21.35 8.39 21.73
CA ALA A 10 -21.65 7.86 20.41
C ALA A 10 -22.63 6.68 20.57
N SER A 11 -23.62 6.57 19.67
CA SER A 11 -24.50 5.40 19.64
C SER A 11 -23.64 4.13 19.54
N SER A 12 -23.99 3.09 20.28
CA SER A 12 -23.20 1.85 20.40
C SER A 12 -22.80 1.24 19.04
N GLY A 13 -23.64 1.42 18.01
CA GLY A 13 -23.35 1.02 16.64
C GLY A 13 -22.22 1.81 15.96
N ALA A 14 -22.12 3.12 16.19
CA ALA A 14 -21.08 3.98 15.61
C ALA A 14 -19.69 3.74 16.23
N ALA A 15 -19.64 3.46 17.54
CA ALA A 15 -18.39 3.06 18.20
C ALA A 15 -17.89 1.70 17.69
N THR A 16 -18.82 0.76 17.46
CA THR A 16 -18.52 -0.58 16.95
C THR A 16 -18.01 -0.54 15.51
N SER A 17 -18.61 0.28 14.63
CA SER A 17 -18.17 0.42 13.24
C SER A 17 -16.78 1.07 13.14
N LEU A 18 -16.51 2.10 13.95
CA LEU A 18 -15.20 2.77 13.99
C LEU A 18 -14.10 1.83 14.49
N ARG A 19 -14.39 1.03 15.52
CA ARG A 19 -13.49 -0.01 16.01
C ARG A 19 -13.13 -1.01 14.91
N THR A 20 -14.11 -1.51 14.17
CA THR A 20 -13.86 -2.44 13.04
C THR A 20 -12.97 -1.80 11.98
N LEU A 21 -13.19 -0.53 11.64
CA LEU A 21 -12.34 0.17 10.69
C LEU A 21 -10.89 0.31 11.19
N TYR A 22 -10.68 0.61 12.47
CA TYR A 22 -9.32 0.67 13.02
C TYR A 22 -8.64 -0.71 13.08
N ILE A 23 -9.39 -1.79 13.29
CA ILE A 23 -8.84 -3.15 13.19
C ILE A 23 -8.44 -3.47 11.76
N ALA A 24 -9.36 -3.27 10.81
CA ALA A 24 -9.09 -3.52 9.40
C ALA A 24 -7.92 -2.67 8.88
N GLY A 25 -7.93 -1.36 9.14
CA GLY A 25 -6.85 -0.46 8.76
C GLY A 25 -5.54 -0.69 9.52
N GLY A 26 -5.59 -1.31 10.70
CA GLY A 26 -4.41 -1.70 11.46
C GLY A 26 -3.77 -3.01 10.99
N LEU A 27 -4.60 -3.99 10.62
CA LEU A 27 -4.13 -5.26 10.05
C LEU A 27 -3.66 -5.10 8.60
N ALA A 28 -4.31 -4.24 7.83
CA ALA A 28 -4.00 -4.00 6.43
C ALA A 28 -2.51 -3.78 6.14
N PRO A 29 -1.81 -2.79 6.72
CA PRO A 29 -0.39 -2.55 6.44
C PRO A 29 0.52 -3.66 6.99
N LEU A 30 0.09 -4.42 8.00
CA LEU A 30 0.84 -5.57 8.51
C LEU A 30 0.77 -6.75 7.54
N VAL A 31 -0.41 -7.01 6.97
CA VAL A 31 -0.59 -8.02 5.92
C VAL A 31 0.16 -7.59 4.65
N THR A 32 0.05 -6.33 4.23
CA THR A 32 0.84 -5.76 3.13
C THR A 32 2.33 -5.99 3.33
N LEU A 33 2.86 -5.75 4.54
CA LEU A 33 4.26 -6.01 4.84
C LEU A 33 4.65 -7.49 4.64
N VAL A 34 3.83 -8.42 5.10
CA VAL A 34 4.09 -9.86 4.93
C VAL A 34 4.08 -10.25 3.45
N LEU A 35 3.10 -9.75 2.68
CA LEU A 35 3.00 -10.00 1.24
C LEU A 35 4.23 -9.43 0.50
N TYR A 36 4.58 -8.18 0.77
CA TYR A 36 5.74 -7.53 0.16
C TYR A 36 7.06 -8.26 0.48
N LEU A 37 7.26 -8.65 1.74
CA LEU A 37 8.45 -9.43 2.12
C LEU A 37 8.46 -10.82 1.47
N SER A 38 7.29 -11.44 1.28
CA SER A 38 7.21 -12.72 0.59
C SER A 38 7.60 -12.59 -0.89
N GLU A 39 7.20 -11.52 -1.57
CA GLU A 39 7.65 -11.23 -2.94
C GLU A 39 9.16 -10.99 -2.99
N LEU A 40 9.69 -10.15 -2.10
CA LEU A 40 11.11 -9.84 -2.03
C LEU A 40 12.00 -11.09 -1.84
N LEU A 41 11.52 -12.08 -1.07
CA LEU A 41 12.25 -13.32 -0.82
C LEU A 41 12.14 -14.34 -1.95
N LEU A 42 11.07 -14.28 -2.74
CA LEU A 42 10.75 -15.25 -3.80
C LEU A 42 11.17 -14.77 -5.19
N ILE A 43 11.51 -13.49 -5.35
CA ILE A 43 12.12 -12.97 -6.58
C ILE A 43 13.50 -13.63 -6.77
N PRO A 44 13.76 -14.24 -7.94
CA PRO A 44 15.00 -14.92 -8.19
C PRO A 44 16.13 -13.88 -8.44
N TRP A 45 17.33 -14.22 -7.99
CA TRP A 45 18.48 -13.30 -7.93
C TRP A 45 19.14 -13.07 -9.31
N ASP A 46 18.79 -13.90 -10.29
CA ASP A 46 19.17 -13.78 -11.71
C ASP A 46 18.46 -12.60 -12.41
N GLY A 47 17.49 -11.98 -11.76
CA GLY A 47 16.88 -10.72 -12.15
C GLY A 47 15.54 -10.87 -12.87
N TYR A 48 15.00 -9.74 -13.32
CA TYR A 48 13.71 -9.71 -14.02
C TYR A 48 13.87 -10.10 -15.49
N PRO A 49 12.88 -10.79 -16.09
CA PRO A 49 12.91 -11.08 -17.52
C PRO A 49 12.96 -9.78 -18.34
N ALA A 50 13.99 -9.67 -19.19
CA ALA A 50 14.26 -8.47 -19.97
C ALA A 50 13.41 -8.35 -21.25
N THR A 51 12.90 -9.47 -21.78
CA THR A 51 12.13 -9.52 -23.02
C THR A 51 10.76 -10.16 -22.80
N THR A 52 9.79 -9.82 -23.64
CA THR A 52 8.46 -10.45 -23.63
C THR A 52 8.54 -11.97 -23.82
N GLU A 53 9.46 -12.44 -24.66
CA GLU A 53 9.68 -13.87 -24.87
C GLU A 53 10.17 -14.56 -23.59
N ASN A 54 11.08 -13.95 -22.84
CA ASN A 54 11.53 -14.48 -21.55
C ASN A 54 10.39 -14.50 -20.52
N TRP A 55 9.53 -13.48 -20.53
CA TRP A 55 8.31 -13.48 -19.71
C TRP A 55 7.38 -14.64 -20.08
N PHE A 56 7.13 -14.87 -21.38
CA PHE A 56 6.31 -15.98 -21.83
C PHE A 56 6.92 -17.32 -21.43
N ALA A 57 8.22 -17.52 -21.64
CA ALA A 57 8.93 -18.72 -21.22
C ALA A 57 8.83 -18.96 -19.70
N LEU A 58 8.97 -17.91 -18.88
CA LEU A 58 8.79 -18.00 -17.43
C LEU A 58 7.38 -18.47 -17.05
N PHE A 59 6.34 -17.91 -17.66
CA PHE A 59 4.96 -18.32 -17.36
C PHE A 59 4.63 -19.74 -17.87
N GLN A 60 5.28 -20.20 -18.94
CA GLN A 60 5.16 -21.59 -19.40
C GLN A 60 5.93 -22.56 -18.49
N HIS A 61 7.05 -22.13 -17.90
CA HIS A 61 7.81 -22.94 -16.95
C HIS A 61 7.14 -23.00 -15.57
N SER A 62 6.72 -21.85 -15.03
CA SER A 62 6.09 -21.73 -13.71
C SER A 62 5.22 -20.49 -13.61
N LYS A 63 3.88 -20.67 -13.70
CA LYS A 63 2.92 -19.58 -13.54
C LYS A 63 3.01 -18.89 -12.19
N MET A 64 3.19 -19.68 -11.13
CA MET A 64 3.30 -19.16 -9.76
C MET A 64 4.53 -18.26 -9.61
N GLN A 65 5.70 -18.72 -10.08
CA GLN A 65 6.93 -17.92 -10.03
C GLN A 65 6.78 -16.65 -10.88
N GLY A 66 6.19 -16.76 -12.07
CA GLY A 66 5.90 -15.60 -12.91
C GLY A 66 5.04 -14.54 -12.21
N LEU A 67 4.04 -14.95 -11.41
CA LEU A 67 3.21 -14.03 -10.63
C LEU A 67 3.99 -13.32 -9.51
N PHE A 68 4.90 -14.02 -8.83
CA PHE A 68 5.78 -13.39 -7.84
C PHE A 68 6.74 -12.39 -8.48
N VAL A 69 7.38 -12.76 -9.59
CA VAL A 69 8.26 -11.86 -10.34
C VAL A 69 7.50 -10.68 -10.93
N LEU A 70 6.21 -10.83 -11.24
CA LEU A 70 5.35 -9.72 -11.67
C LEU A 70 4.97 -8.76 -10.53
N ASN A 71 5.27 -9.12 -9.27
CA ASN A 71 4.71 -8.49 -8.08
C ASN A 71 3.17 -8.48 -8.11
N ALA A 72 2.55 -9.64 -8.38
CA ALA A 72 1.10 -9.74 -8.45
C ALA A 72 0.42 -9.53 -7.08
N LEU A 73 1.10 -9.80 -5.96
CA LEU A 73 0.54 -9.59 -4.62
C LEU A 73 0.48 -8.10 -4.29
N ASP A 74 1.28 -7.25 -4.95
CA ASP A 74 1.17 -5.78 -4.83
C ASP A 74 -0.26 -5.28 -5.11
N ILE A 75 -1.04 -5.95 -5.97
CA ILE A 75 -2.44 -5.59 -6.21
C ILE A 75 -3.26 -5.64 -4.92
N ILE A 76 -3.12 -6.71 -4.16
CA ILE A 76 -3.81 -6.91 -2.87
C ILE A 76 -3.18 -6.00 -1.82
N SER A 77 -1.86 -5.96 -1.75
CA SER A 77 -1.10 -5.14 -0.81
C SER A 77 -1.50 -3.67 -0.88
N ILE A 78 -1.57 -3.09 -2.07
CA ILE A 78 -1.92 -1.69 -2.26
C ILE A 78 -3.41 -1.43 -2.02
N ALA A 79 -4.30 -2.38 -2.36
CA ALA A 79 -5.71 -2.27 -1.98
C ALA A 79 -5.89 -2.22 -0.45
N LEU A 80 -5.14 -3.03 0.30
CA LEU A 80 -5.10 -3.00 1.76
C LEU A 80 -4.58 -1.65 2.29
N LEU A 81 -3.55 -1.07 1.67
CA LEU A 81 -3.11 0.29 2.05
C LEU A 81 -4.21 1.34 1.83
N GLY A 82 -5.11 1.16 0.88
CA GLY A 82 -6.34 1.97 0.74
C GLY A 82 -7.22 1.94 2.01
N VAL A 83 -7.41 0.75 2.60
CA VAL A 83 -8.14 0.58 3.87
C VAL A 83 -7.41 1.26 5.03
N MET A 84 -6.08 1.15 5.07
CA MET A 84 -5.24 1.86 6.03
C MET A 84 -5.45 3.38 5.93
N PHE A 85 -5.45 3.95 4.72
CA PHE A 85 -5.67 5.39 4.53
C PHE A 85 -7.05 5.83 5.03
N LEU A 86 -8.11 5.05 4.80
CA LEU A 86 -9.46 5.33 5.33
C LEU A 86 -9.48 5.35 6.86
N ALA A 87 -8.80 4.40 7.50
CA ALA A 87 -8.69 4.37 8.95
C ALA A 87 -7.90 5.56 9.51
N LEU A 88 -6.81 5.96 8.84
CA LEU A 88 -6.03 7.14 9.20
C LEU A 88 -6.81 8.44 9.03
N PHE A 89 -7.63 8.56 7.98
CA PHE A 89 -8.57 9.66 7.82
C PHE A 89 -9.47 9.80 9.05
N MET A 90 -10.13 8.72 9.46
CA MET A 90 -11.01 8.74 10.63
C MET A 90 -10.27 9.05 11.94
N ALA A 91 -9.04 8.56 12.07
CA ALA A 91 -8.21 8.77 13.26
C ALA A 91 -7.71 10.22 13.38
N LEU A 92 -7.49 10.94 12.27
CA LEU A 92 -6.84 12.25 12.26
C LEU A 92 -7.73 13.41 11.80
N ARG A 93 -8.93 13.16 11.26
CA ARG A 93 -9.85 14.22 10.78
C ARG A 93 -10.19 15.29 11.83
N GLN A 94 -10.23 14.93 13.12
CA GLN A 94 -10.49 15.89 14.20
C GLN A 94 -9.29 16.80 14.49
N THR A 95 -8.08 16.43 14.05
CA THR A 95 -6.87 17.26 14.19
C THR A 95 -6.77 18.29 13.06
N ALA A 96 -7.01 17.88 11.82
CA ALA A 96 -7.01 18.77 10.67
C ALA A 96 -7.84 18.17 9.53
N GLU A 97 -9.10 18.57 9.41
CA GLU A 97 -10.04 17.95 8.47
C GLU A 97 -9.65 18.17 7.00
N ALA A 98 -9.44 19.43 6.58
CA ALA A 98 -9.15 19.74 5.19
C ALA A 98 -7.86 19.04 4.66
N PRO A 99 -6.71 19.07 5.36
CA PRO A 99 -5.54 18.29 4.94
C PRO A 99 -5.80 16.80 4.86
N MET A 100 -6.58 16.23 5.78
CA MET A 100 -6.89 14.81 5.77
C MET A 100 -7.82 14.41 4.61
N ILE A 101 -8.74 15.29 4.18
CA ILE A 101 -9.54 15.08 2.95
C ILE A 101 -8.63 15.02 1.71
N ILE A 102 -7.67 15.94 1.61
CA ILE A 102 -6.70 15.95 0.51
C ILE A 102 -5.84 14.68 0.55
N ALA A 103 -5.39 14.28 1.75
CA ALA A 103 -4.58 13.09 1.92
C ALA A 103 -5.33 11.82 1.50
N ILE A 104 -6.60 11.64 1.91
CA ILE A 104 -7.37 10.45 1.50
C ILE A 104 -7.67 10.45 0.00
N PHE A 105 -7.90 11.61 -0.61
CA PHE A 105 -8.05 11.74 -2.06
C PHE A 105 -6.79 11.22 -2.78
N PHE A 106 -5.61 11.73 -2.43
CA PHE A 106 -4.35 11.27 -3.03
C PHE A 106 -4.03 9.80 -2.71
N GLY A 107 -4.35 9.34 -1.50
CA GLY A 107 -4.10 7.97 -1.08
C GLY A 107 -4.92 6.99 -1.92
N LEU A 108 -6.23 7.22 -2.08
CA LEU A 108 -7.09 6.36 -2.88
C LEU A 108 -6.84 6.51 -4.38
N LEU A 109 -6.58 7.72 -4.87
CA LEU A 109 -6.17 7.95 -6.26
C LEU A 109 -4.89 7.17 -6.57
N GLY A 110 -3.90 7.24 -5.67
CA GLY A 110 -2.65 6.51 -5.80
C GLY A 110 -2.83 5.00 -5.83
N VAL A 111 -3.70 4.45 -4.97
CA VAL A 111 -4.08 3.03 -4.97
C VAL A 111 -4.65 2.61 -6.33
N VAL A 112 -5.60 3.36 -6.89
CA VAL A 112 -6.22 3.04 -8.18
C VAL A 112 -5.21 3.14 -9.31
N VAL A 113 -4.45 4.23 -9.38
CA VAL A 113 -3.43 4.47 -10.42
C VAL A 113 -2.31 3.43 -10.35
N PHE A 114 -2.02 2.90 -9.17
CA PHE A 114 -1.05 1.83 -9.00
C PHE A 114 -1.57 0.47 -9.47
N ILE A 115 -2.81 0.12 -9.12
CA ILE A 115 -3.39 -1.21 -9.35
C ILE A 115 -3.72 -1.44 -10.82
N VAL A 116 -4.31 -0.45 -11.50
CA VAL A 116 -4.85 -0.63 -12.86
C VAL A 116 -3.81 -1.13 -13.88
N PRO A 117 -2.60 -0.54 -14.00
CA PRO A 117 -1.59 -1.05 -14.93
C PRO A 117 -1.10 -2.46 -14.57
N ARG A 118 -1.01 -2.78 -13.28
CA ARG A 118 -0.60 -4.11 -12.79
C ARG A 118 -1.64 -5.18 -13.11
N VAL A 119 -2.92 -4.88 -12.94
CA VAL A 119 -4.01 -5.77 -13.36
C VAL A 119 -3.98 -5.97 -14.87
N ALA A 120 -3.73 -4.92 -15.66
CA ALA A 120 -3.59 -5.06 -17.11
C ALA A 120 -2.43 -6.00 -17.49
N MET A 121 -1.30 -5.88 -16.79
CA MET A 121 -0.11 -6.71 -17.00
C MET A 121 -0.34 -8.20 -16.71
N LEU A 122 -1.30 -8.58 -15.85
CA LEU A 122 -1.67 -9.99 -15.64
C LEU A 122 -2.12 -10.69 -16.93
N SER A 123 -2.56 -9.92 -17.93
CA SER A 123 -2.91 -10.46 -19.25
C SER A 123 -1.75 -11.20 -19.91
N ILE A 124 -0.49 -10.89 -19.56
CA ILE A 124 0.72 -11.54 -20.06
C ILE A 124 0.67 -13.08 -19.90
N VAL A 125 -0.01 -13.59 -18.87
CA VAL A 125 -0.22 -15.03 -18.65
C VAL A 125 -1.00 -15.63 -19.82
N SER A 126 -2.13 -15.00 -20.18
CA SER A 126 -2.97 -15.46 -21.29
C SER A 126 -2.30 -15.30 -22.64
N LEU A 127 -1.47 -14.25 -22.82
CA LEU A 127 -0.66 -14.10 -24.03
C LEU A 127 0.38 -15.22 -24.15
N SER A 128 1.02 -15.61 -23.04
CA SER A 128 1.99 -16.71 -23.03
C SER A 128 1.34 -18.04 -23.44
N ASP A 129 0.13 -18.32 -22.95
CA ASP A 129 -0.60 -19.55 -23.29
C ASP A 129 -0.96 -19.56 -24.79
N ARG A 130 -1.38 -18.42 -25.35
CA ARG A 130 -1.66 -18.28 -26.80
C ARG A 130 -0.39 -18.40 -27.64
N TYR A 131 0.72 -17.85 -27.15
CA TYR A 131 2.01 -17.90 -27.85
C TYR A 131 2.52 -19.34 -27.96
N ALA A 132 2.37 -20.14 -26.89
CA ALA A 132 2.80 -21.53 -26.86
C ALA A 132 2.09 -22.43 -27.89
N VAL A 133 0.83 -22.13 -28.21
CA VAL A 133 0.02 -22.92 -29.17
C VAL A 133 -0.09 -22.28 -30.56
N ALA A 134 0.49 -21.09 -30.75
CA ALA A 134 0.43 -20.37 -32.02
C ALA A 134 1.11 -21.19 -33.14
N ALA A 135 0.38 -21.43 -34.22
CA ALA A 135 0.80 -22.27 -35.34
C ALA A 135 1.56 -21.49 -36.43
N SER A 136 1.44 -20.15 -36.43
CA SER A 136 2.07 -19.29 -37.44
C SER A 136 3.02 -18.27 -36.81
N GLU A 137 4.09 -17.96 -37.53
CA GLU A 137 5.06 -16.95 -37.09
C GLU A 137 4.43 -15.55 -37.03
N VAL A 138 3.47 -15.28 -37.92
CA VAL A 138 2.70 -14.03 -37.92
C VAL A 138 1.89 -13.87 -36.63
N GLU A 139 1.27 -14.95 -36.13
CA GLU A 139 0.53 -14.94 -34.87
C GLU A 139 1.46 -14.77 -33.66
N ARG A 140 2.60 -15.47 -33.65
CA ARG A 140 3.64 -15.31 -32.62
C ARG A 140 4.14 -13.87 -32.53
N ALA A 141 4.48 -13.26 -33.66
CA ALA A 141 4.92 -11.87 -33.71
C ALA A 141 3.86 -10.89 -33.18
N ARG A 142 2.57 -11.11 -33.49
CA ARG A 142 1.47 -10.29 -32.96
C ARG A 142 1.35 -10.40 -31.44
N LEU A 143 1.50 -11.60 -30.88
CA LEU A 143 1.43 -11.83 -29.44
C LEU A 143 2.64 -11.22 -28.71
N LEU A 144 3.84 -11.32 -29.29
CA LEU A 144 5.04 -10.65 -28.76
C LEU A 144 4.87 -9.13 -28.73
N ALA A 145 4.40 -8.52 -29.81
CA ALA A 145 4.14 -7.08 -29.87
C ALA A 145 3.10 -6.62 -28.83
N ALA A 146 2.05 -7.42 -28.62
CA ALA A 146 1.06 -7.14 -27.57
C ALA A 146 1.67 -7.24 -26.17
N GLY A 147 2.55 -8.21 -25.93
CA GLY A 147 3.28 -8.33 -24.67
C GLY A 147 4.30 -7.21 -24.44
N GLU A 148 5.00 -6.74 -25.48
CA GLU A 148 5.88 -5.56 -25.39
C GLU A 148 5.11 -4.29 -25.01
N THR A 149 3.91 -4.13 -25.59
CA THR A 149 3.02 -3.03 -25.24
C THR A 149 2.63 -3.08 -23.76
N LEU A 150 2.28 -4.27 -23.23
CA LEU A 150 2.02 -4.44 -21.80
C LEU A 150 3.27 -4.17 -20.95
N GLY A 151 4.45 -4.60 -21.39
CA GLY A 151 5.73 -4.37 -20.72
C GLY A 151 6.02 -2.88 -20.52
N SER A 152 5.61 -2.02 -21.45
CA SER A 152 5.76 -0.56 -21.34
C SER A 152 4.95 0.07 -20.19
N LEU A 153 3.94 -0.64 -19.68
CA LEU A 153 3.17 -0.23 -18.50
C LEU A 153 3.88 -0.59 -17.18
N GLY A 154 4.84 -1.51 -17.24
CA GLY A 154 5.61 -1.99 -16.10
C GLY A 154 6.68 -0.99 -15.67
N THR A 155 6.45 -0.32 -14.54
CA THR A 155 7.46 0.49 -13.85
C THR A 155 7.80 -0.16 -12.52
N PRO A 156 9.08 -0.23 -12.12
CA PRO A 156 9.43 -0.74 -10.80
C PRO A 156 8.75 0.05 -9.69
N THR A 157 8.40 -0.62 -8.59
CA THR A 157 7.95 0.03 -7.37
C THR A 157 9.19 0.54 -6.62
N PRO A 158 9.22 1.79 -6.10
CA PRO A 158 8.13 2.75 -5.96
C PRO A 158 8.00 3.73 -7.13
N GLN A 159 8.76 3.65 -8.21
CA GLN A 159 8.78 4.64 -9.33
C GLN A 159 7.47 4.75 -10.15
N THR A 160 6.37 4.24 -9.62
CA THR A 160 5.06 4.30 -10.28
C THR A 160 4.31 5.55 -9.82
N VAL A 161 3.58 6.20 -10.74
CA VAL A 161 2.80 7.41 -10.44
C VAL A 161 1.79 7.19 -9.31
N GLY A 162 1.22 5.99 -9.21
CA GLY A 162 0.32 5.65 -8.11
C GLY A 162 1.00 5.71 -6.74
N PHE A 163 2.26 5.24 -6.66
CA PHE A 163 3.05 5.31 -5.43
C PHE A 163 3.49 6.74 -5.11
N LEU A 164 3.77 7.57 -6.12
CA LEU A 164 4.00 9.01 -5.96
C LEU A 164 2.80 9.70 -5.29
N PHE A 165 1.58 9.42 -5.73
CA PHE A 165 0.36 9.96 -5.10
C PHE A 165 0.18 9.45 -3.67
N MET A 166 0.47 8.18 -3.41
CA MET A 166 0.46 7.65 -2.03
C MET A 166 1.51 8.34 -1.14
N ALA A 167 2.69 8.67 -1.67
CA ALA A 167 3.70 9.44 -0.95
C ALA A 167 3.22 10.86 -0.63
N VAL A 168 2.47 11.52 -1.52
CA VAL A 168 1.81 12.80 -1.20
C VAL A 168 0.83 12.65 -0.04
N ALA A 169 0.01 11.60 -0.06
CA ALA A 169 -0.92 11.30 1.03
C ALA A 169 -0.17 11.10 2.36
N VAL A 170 0.88 10.29 2.37
CA VAL A 170 1.68 10.02 3.57
C VAL A 170 2.41 11.25 4.07
N LEU A 171 2.94 12.10 3.19
CA LEU A 171 3.53 13.38 3.57
C LEU A 171 2.53 14.22 4.37
N ILE A 172 1.32 14.40 3.85
CA ILE A 172 0.28 15.19 4.50
C ILE A 172 -0.14 14.54 5.83
N ILE A 173 -0.39 13.23 5.83
CA ILE A 173 -0.76 12.47 7.03
C ILE A 173 0.29 12.64 8.12
N SER A 174 1.57 12.50 7.79
CA SER A 174 2.66 12.65 8.75
C SER A 174 2.77 14.08 9.30
N LEU A 175 2.58 15.10 8.46
CA LEU A 175 2.53 16.50 8.92
C LEU A 175 1.35 16.73 9.88
N VAL A 176 0.22 16.08 9.67
CA VAL A 176 -0.94 16.13 10.59
C VAL A 176 -0.65 15.35 11.88
N MET A 177 0.01 14.18 11.79
CA MET A 177 0.40 13.39 12.95
C MET A 177 1.33 14.17 13.90
N LEU A 178 2.24 15.00 13.39
CA LEU A 178 3.09 15.85 14.23
C LEU A 178 2.29 16.84 15.11
N ARG A 179 1.07 17.20 14.69
CA ARG A 179 0.15 18.07 15.43
C ARG A 179 -0.85 17.29 16.30
N SER A 180 -0.91 15.97 16.16
CA SER A 180 -1.84 15.11 16.89
C SER A 180 -1.17 14.47 18.12
N ARG A 181 -1.98 14.18 19.16
CA ARG A 181 -1.55 13.37 20.31
C ARG A 181 -1.95 11.89 20.17
N ARG A 182 -2.68 11.53 19.10
CA ARG A 182 -3.18 10.16 18.88
C ARG A 182 -2.10 9.19 18.41
N PHE A 183 -1.07 9.69 17.73
CA PHE A 183 0.07 8.91 17.25
C PHE A 183 1.37 9.49 17.81
N GLY A 184 2.39 8.64 17.95
CA GLY A 184 3.71 9.09 18.37
C GLY A 184 4.42 9.88 17.27
N ARG A 185 5.24 10.87 17.64
CA ARG A 185 6.02 11.68 16.69
C ARG A 185 7.00 10.86 15.84
N VAL A 186 7.51 9.75 16.37
CA VAL A 186 8.39 8.83 15.63
C VAL A 186 7.69 8.29 14.38
N ILE A 187 6.41 7.91 14.51
CA ILE A 187 5.60 7.41 13.38
C ILE A 187 5.50 8.48 12.28
N ALA A 188 5.27 9.73 12.67
CA ALA A 188 5.19 10.84 11.73
C ALA A 188 6.52 11.04 10.98
N TRP A 189 7.65 11.04 11.68
CA TRP A 189 8.97 11.22 11.06
C TRP A 189 9.31 10.12 10.05
N PHE A 190 9.02 8.85 10.36
CA PHE A 190 9.24 7.77 9.40
C PHE A 190 8.40 7.95 8.14
N GLY A 191 7.14 8.38 8.25
CA GLY A 191 6.31 8.64 7.06
C GLY A 191 6.79 9.86 6.27
N LEU A 192 7.32 10.90 6.94
CA LEU A 192 7.95 12.03 6.24
C LEU A 192 9.17 11.58 5.45
N LEU A 193 10.08 10.83 6.08
CA LEU A 193 11.28 10.33 5.41
C LEU A 193 10.92 9.40 4.26
N ALA A 194 10.01 8.44 4.48
CA ALA A 194 9.50 7.56 3.44
C ALA A 194 9.02 8.34 2.20
N SER A 195 8.19 9.36 2.43
CA SER A 195 7.64 10.20 1.36
C SER A 195 8.72 11.02 0.66
N LEU A 196 9.62 11.65 1.42
CA LEU A 196 10.72 12.47 0.87
C LEU A 196 11.67 11.64 0.01
N PHE A 197 12.03 10.44 0.46
CA PHE A 197 12.85 9.51 -0.33
C PHE A 197 12.12 9.03 -1.58
N THR A 198 10.81 8.78 -1.51
CA THR A 198 10.01 8.46 -2.71
C THR A 198 10.02 9.63 -3.71
N PHE A 199 9.86 10.88 -3.26
CA PHE A 199 9.94 12.03 -4.16
C PHE A 199 11.33 12.20 -4.77
N ALA A 200 12.37 12.06 -3.95
CA ALA A 200 13.76 12.13 -4.42
C ALA A 200 14.03 11.07 -5.49
N ASP A 201 13.62 9.82 -5.25
CA ASP A 201 13.72 8.71 -6.21
C ASP A 201 13.05 9.07 -7.55
N HIS A 202 11.80 9.52 -7.55
CA HIS A 202 11.07 9.89 -8.77
C HIS A 202 11.72 11.05 -9.54
N ILE A 203 12.19 12.07 -8.84
CA ILE A 203 12.87 13.23 -9.47
C ILE A 203 14.20 12.76 -10.07
N THR A 204 14.98 11.98 -9.33
CA THR A 204 16.27 11.48 -9.80
C THR A 204 16.13 10.47 -10.94
N LEU A 205 15.04 9.71 -11.04
CA LEU A 205 14.81 8.85 -12.20
C LEU A 205 14.83 9.64 -13.52
N ILE A 206 14.33 10.87 -13.51
CA ILE A 206 14.27 11.73 -14.70
C ILE A 206 15.62 12.41 -14.97
N VAL A 207 16.29 12.87 -13.90
CA VAL A 207 17.47 13.76 -14.02
C VAL A 207 18.80 13.01 -13.94
N ALA A 208 18.86 11.92 -13.16
CA ALA A 208 20.06 11.13 -12.89
C ALA A 208 19.70 9.66 -12.53
N PRO A 209 19.30 8.82 -13.52
CA PRO A 209 18.77 7.47 -13.27
C PRO A 209 19.69 6.57 -12.44
N THR A 210 21.01 6.74 -12.54
CA THR A 210 22.01 5.96 -11.79
C THR A 210 21.94 6.19 -10.28
N LEU A 211 21.37 7.31 -9.82
CA LEU A 211 21.20 7.64 -8.40
C LEU A 211 19.82 7.21 -7.85
N SER A 212 18.89 6.77 -8.70
CA SER A 212 17.55 6.36 -8.27
C SER A 212 17.55 5.05 -7.47
N ALA A 213 18.35 4.06 -7.88
CA ALA A 213 18.42 2.75 -7.24
C ALA A 213 18.69 2.80 -5.71
N PRO A 214 19.69 3.53 -5.19
CA PRO A 214 19.88 3.63 -3.74
C PRO A 214 18.75 4.40 -3.03
N LEU A 215 18.11 5.38 -3.69
CA LEU A 215 16.99 6.14 -3.13
C LEU A 215 15.72 5.29 -3.03
N MET A 216 15.48 4.41 -4.00
CA MET A 216 14.43 3.40 -3.94
C MET A 216 14.60 2.48 -2.72
N ILE A 217 15.81 1.95 -2.51
CA ILE A 217 16.10 1.10 -1.34
C ILE A 217 15.89 1.89 -0.03
N ALA A 218 16.42 3.12 0.03
CA ALA A 218 16.25 3.99 1.19
C ALA A 218 14.77 4.28 1.47
N SER A 219 13.97 4.54 0.44
CA SER A 219 12.53 4.73 0.56
C SER A 219 11.87 3.51 1.21
N GLY A 220 12.13 2.30 0.69
CA GLY A 220 11.63 1.05 1.25
C GLY A 220 11.96 0.89 2.74
N LEU A 221 13.21 1.19 3.15
CA LEU A 221 13.64 1.09 4.55
C LEU A 221 12.83 1.96 5.52
N PHE A 222 12.25 3.08 5.07
CA PHE A 222 11.36 3.90 5.89
C PHE A 222 9.90 3.49 5.80
N TRP A 223 9.45 2.96 4.65
CA TRP A 223 8.08 2.48 4.47
C TRP A 223 7.76 1.27 5.35
N LEU A 224 8.66 0.27 5.43
CA LEU A 224 8.37 -0.97 6.18
C LEU A 224 8.15 -0.71 7.68
N PRO A 225 9.03 0.00 8.41
CA PRO A 225 8.79 0.31 9.82
C PRO A 225 7.58 1.22 10.01
N TRP A 226 7.32 2.13 9.06
CA TRP A 226 6.15 2.99 9.11
C TRP A 226 4.85 2.19 9.04
N TRP A 227 4.72 1.23 8.13
CA TRP A 227 3.57 0.31 8.06
C TRP A 227 3.35 -0.45 9.36
N VAL A 228 4.42 -0.98 9.99
CA VAL A 228 4.33 -1.65 11.29
C VAL A 228 3.79 -0.69 12.35
N MET A 229 4.39 0.49 12.46
CA MET A 229 4.00 1.47 13.50
C MET A 229 2.57 1.97 13.33
N ILE A 230 2.14 2.22 12.09
CA ILE A 230 0.76 2.61 11.78
C ILE A 230 -0.20 1.47 12.11
N GLY A 231 0.12 0.25 11.69
CA GLY A 231 -0.70 -0.92 11.96
C GLY A 231 -0.94 -1.10 13.46
N LEU A 232 0.15 -1.10 14.24
CA LEU A 232 0.09 -1.18 15.69
C LEU A 232 -0.61 0.03 16.33
N GLY A 233 -0.41 1.24 15.78
CA GLY A 233 -1.07 2.46 16.24
C GLY A 233 -2.60 2.40 16.10
N LEU A 234 -3.09 1.99 14.93
CA LEU A 234 -4.52 1.83 14.66
C LEU A 234 -5.13 0.71 15.51
N LEU A 235 -4.42 -0.43 15.68
CA LEU A 235 -4.87 -1.50 16.58
C LEU A 235 -4.94 -1.05 18.05
N ARG A 236 -4.05 -0.15 18.49
CA ARG A 236 -4.14 0.46 19.83
C ARG A 236 -5.37 1.36 19.96
N LEU A 237 -5.70 2.16 18.94
CA LEU A 237 -6.92 2.97 18.92
C LEU A 237 -8.17 2.09 18.96
N ALA A 238 -8.21 0.99 18.20
CA ALA A 238 -9.32 0.04 18.24
C ALA A 238 -9.60 -0.53 19.65
N ARG A 239 -8.55 -0.75 20.47
CA ARG A 239 -8.71 -1.22 21.85
C ARG A 239 -9.36 -0.15 22.74
N GLN A 240 -9.05 1.12 22.51
CA GLN A 240 -9.58 2.25 23.27
C GLN A 240 -11.06 2.53 22.97
N GLU A 241 -11.53 2.16 21.77
CA GLU A 241 -12.94 2.28 21.36
C GLU A 241 -13.84 1.13 21.90
N THR A 242 -13.29 0.21 22.70
CA THR A 242 -14.08 -0.90 23.26
C THR A 242 -15.05 -0.36 24.33
N PRO A 243 -16.38 -0.55 24.19
CA PRO A 243 -17.36 -0.03 25.14
C PRO A 243 -17.11 -0.55 26.56
N GLN A 244 -17.09 0.37 27.52
CA GLN A 244 -16.87 0.13 28.96
C GLN A 244 -17.91 -0.84 29.59
N SER A 245 -19.03 -1.11 28.92
CA SER A 245 -20.05 -2.05 29.39
C SER A 245 -19.60 -3.51 29.40
N TRP A 246 -18.64 -3.90 28.54
CA TRP A 246 -18.09 -5.27 28.52
C TRP A 246 -17.04 -5.55 29.61
N SER A 247 -16.50 -4.51 30.25
CA SER A 247 -15.62 -4.67 31.41
C SER A 247 -16.41 -4.81 32.71
N ASP A 248 -17.52 -4.07 32.86
CA ASP A 248 -18.33 -4.13 34.08
C ASP A 248 -19.12 -5.43 34.21
N ASP A 249 -19.67 -5.99 33.12
CA ASP A 249 -20.42 -7.26 33.18
C ASP A 249 -19.53 -8.48 33.52
N ARG A 250 -18.22 -8.42 33.19
CA ARG A 250 -17.27 -9.50 33.56
C ARG A 250 -16.76 -9.40 34.98
N VAL A 251 -16.82 -8.22 35.58
CA VAL A 251 -16.53 -8.01 37.01
C VAL A 251 -17.77 -8.36 37.83
N ARG A 252 -18.96 -7.97 37.38
CA ARG A 252 -20.24 -8.23 38.05
C ARG A 252 -20.69 -9.70 38.03
N ASN A 253 -20.33 -10.48 37.01
CA ASN A 253 -20.62 -11.93 36.95
C ASN A 253 -19.54 -12.81 37.62
N ARG A 254 -18.61 -12.22 38.37
CA ARG A 254 -17.59 -12.93 39.17
C ARG A 254 -17.77 -12.74 40.68
N GLU A 255 -18.80 -12.03 41.09
CA GLU A 255 -19.28 -11.93 42.49
C GLU A 255 -20.59 -12.72 42.63
#